data_AF-A0AAT9HYQ5-F1
#
_entry.id   AF-A0AAT9HYQ5-F1
#
_cell.length_a   1.000
_cell.length_b   1.000
_cell.length_c   1.000
_cell.angle_alpha   90.00
_cell.angle_beta   90.00
_cell.angle_gamma   90.00
#
_symmetry.space_group_name_H-M   'P 1'
#
loop_
_entity.id
_entity.type
_entity.pdbx_description
1 polymer ?
#
loop_
_entity_poly.entity_id
_entity_poly.type
_entity_poly.pdbx_seq_one_letter_code
_entity_poly.pdbx_strand_id
1 'polypeptide(L)'
;MNVSKFVRPAAEGADPFGTARLRRGVLDAWATSPARFREDANAEEDLVLGGYRDRLVVELAQNAADAAARAGVPGRLRLTLREGVLVAANTGAPLDAAGVESLSTLRASAKRDAPDRAVGRFGVGFAAVLAVTDEPAVVGRHGGIRWSLAEARELAGDTARHSPGLGDEVRRRDGHVPLLRLPFAAEGTAPGPYDTAVILPLRDTAAADLAERLLNAVDDALLLALPGLEEVVVETGDAEPRTVSRRTEDGLTVVEDSRDGTTRWRTAAAHGPLTPDLLADRPVEERLRPYWSVTWAVPVDSDGTPPGPAPAPSSTRPPRATSPSACPPSSSRPSRWTPPAGTPPPARSPTSSYSAPPTPTPGSSPTGAR
;
A
#
# COMPACT_ATOMS: atom_id res chain seq x y z
N MET A 1 -2.13 -8.05 -27.11
CA MET A 1 -0.69 -7.75 -27.29
C MET A 1 0.13 -8.93 -26.82
N ASN A 2 1.29 -9.21 -27.43
CA ASN A 2 2.04 -10.43 -27.17
C ASN A 2 2.94 -10.24 -25.93
N VAL A 3 2.52 -10.81 -24.79
CA VAL A 3 3.24 -10.76 -23.49
C VAL A 3 4.67 -11.31 -23.60
N SER A 4 4.93 -12.18 -24.59
CA SER A 4 6.25 -12.75 -24.89
C SER A 4 7.35 -11.72 -25.22
N LYS A 5 7.00 -10.46 -25.45
CA LYS A 5 7.97 -9.39 -25.71
C LYS A 5 8.66 -8.88 -24.43
N PHE A 6 8.02 -9.02 -23.26
CA PHE A 6 8.53 -8.47 -22.00
C PHE A 6 8.97 -9.52 -20.99
N VAL A 7 8.32 -10.70 -20.99
CA VAL A 7 8.65 -11.79 -20.08
C VAL A 7 8.58 -13.10 -20.84
N ARG A 8 9.64 -13.90 -20.74
CA ARG A 8 9.72 -15.21 -21.38
C ARG A 8 9.70 -16.30 -20.31
N PRO A 9 9.15 -17.49 -20.59
CA PRO A 9 9.43 -18.67 -19.78
C PRO A 9 10.94 -18.82 -19.62
N ALA A 10 11.39 -19.21 -18.43
CA ALA A 10 12.79 -19.50 -18.22
C ALA A 10 13.23 -20.69 -19.10
N ALA A 11 14.53 -20.72 -19.46
CA ALA A 11 15.14 -21.82 -20.16
C ALA A 11 14.88 -23.15 -19.41
N GLU A 12 14.77 -24.23 -20.17
CA GLU A 12 14.47 -25.55 -19.61
C GLU A 12 15.46 -25.93 -18.50
N GLY A 13 14.96 -26.16 -17.29
CA GLY A 13 15.77 -26.48 -16.11
C GLY A 13 16.18 -25.28 -15.23
N ALA A 14 15.95 -24.03 -15.65
CA ALA A 14 16.21 -22.84 -14.84
C ALA A 14 14.99 -22.50 -13.96
N ASP A 15 15.10 -22.73 -12.66
CA ASP A 15 14.07 -22.36 -11.66
C ASP A 15 14.75 -21.89 -10.36
N PRO A 16 15.40 -20.70 -10.38
CA PRO A 16 16.20 -20.21 -9.24
C PRO A 16 15.37 -19.99 -7.97
N PHE A 17 14.04 -19.89 -8.09
CA PHE A 17 13.11 -19.66 -6.99
C PHE A 17 12.30 -20.90 -6.59
N GLY A 18 12.53 -22.06 -7.21
CA GLY A 18 11.82 -23.30 -6.87
C GLY A 18 10.30 -23.26 -7.12
N THR A 19 9.85 -22.48 -8.12
CA THR A 19 8.44 -22.32 -8.50
C THR A 19 7.78 -23.67 -8.85
N ALA A 20 8.51 -24.61 -9.45
CA ALA A 20 8.00 -25.93 -9.77
C ALA A 20 7.63 -26.74 -8.51
N ARG A 21 8.42 -26.61 -7.43
CA ARG A 21 8.13 -27.24 -6.13
C ARG A 21 6.89 -26.63 -5.49
N LEU A 22 6.78 -25.31 -5.49
CA LEU A 22 5.61 -24.59 -4.95
C LEU A 22 4.33 -25.01 -5.68
N ARG A 23 4.35 -24.96 -7.01
CA ARG A 23 3.21 -25.30 -7.86
C ARG A 23 2.77 -26.75 -7.67
N ARG A 24 3.71 -27.69 -7.61
CA ARG A 24 3.41 -29.11 -7.35
C ARG A 24 2.72 -29.31 -6.00
N GLY A 25 3.26 -28.72 -4.93
CA GLY A 25 2.66 -28.84 -3.60
C GLY A 25 1.23 -28.31 -3.51
N VAL A 26 0.94 -27.22 -4.24
CA VAL A 26 -0.42 -26.66 -4.36
C VAL A 26 -1.35 -27.60 -5.12
N LEU A 27 -0.94 -28.09 -6.30
CA LEU A 27 -1.77 -28.99 -7.10
C LEU A 27 -2.04 -30.32 -6.39
N ASP A 28 -1.04 -30.89 -5.71
CA ASP A 28 -1.19 -32.09 -4.90
C ASP A 28 -2.19 -31.88 -3.75
N ALA A 29 -2.15 -30.72 -3.09
CA ALA A 29 -3.08 -30.36 -2.04
C ALA A 29 -4.52 -30.22 -2.57
N TRP A 30 -4.70 -29.60 -3.74
CA TRP A 30 -6.02 -29.48 -4.39
C TRP A 30 -6.56 -30.82 -4.86
N ALA A 31 -5.71 -31.68 -5.43
CA ALA A 31 -6.07 -33.02 -5.86
C ALA A 31 -6.55 -33.88 -4.68
N THR A 32 -5.86 -33.78 -3.55
CA THR A 32 -6.16 -34.52 -2.31
C THR A 32 -7.37 -33.94 -1.57
N SER A 33 -7.55 -32.62 -1.60
CA SER A 33 -8.61 -31.93 -0.88
C SER A 33 -9.21 -30.79 -1.72
N PRO A 34 -10.36 -31.03 -2.37
CA PRO A 34 -11.09 -29.99 -3.12
C PRO A 34 -11.49 -28.79 -2.26
N ALA A 35 -11.62 -28.98 -0.93
CA ALA A 35 -11.85 -27.88 -0.01
C ALA A 35 -10.68 -26.87 0.01
N ARG A 36 -9.43 -27.32 -0.12
CA ARG A 36 -8.26 -26.42 -0.20
C ARG A 36 -8.27 -25.57 -1.45
N PHE A 37 -8.68 -26.15 -2.58
CA PHE A 37 -8.90 -25.37 -3.81
C PHE A 37 -9.94 -24.27 -3.60
N ARG A 38 -11.09 -24.60 -2.97
CA ARG A 38 -12.10 -23.59 -2.66
C ARG A 38 -11.60 -22.49 -1.73
N GLU A 39 -10.84 -22.85 -0.70
CA GLU A 39 -10.27 -21.89 0.26
C GLU A 39 -9.32 -20.91 -0.43
N ASP A 40 -8.41 -21.43 -1.27
CA ASP A 40 -7.48 -20.60 -2.05
C ASP A 40 -8.23 -19.70 -3.04
N ALA A 41 -9.22 -20.25 -3.77
CA ALA A 41 -10.05 -19.50 -4.72
C ALA A 41 -10.83 -18.36 -4.04
N ASN A 42 -11.51 -18.66 -2.91
CA ASN A 42 -12.22 -17.65 -2.14
C ASN A 42 -11.27 -16.57 -1.60
N ALA A 43 -10.11 -16.97 -1.08
CA ALA A 43 -9.16 -16.02 -0.51
C ALA A 43 -8.61 -15.05 -1.57
N GLU A 44 -8.38 -15.51 -2.80
CA GLU A 44 -7.95 -14.65 -3.90
C GLU A 44 -9.09 -13.75 -4.37
N GLU A 45 -10.28 -14.30 -4.60
CA GLU A 45 -11.47 -13.57 -5.04
C GLU A 45 -11.86 -12.46 -4.04
N ASP A 46 -11.84 -12.76 -2.74
CA ASP A 46 -12.06 -11.78 -1.66
C ASP A 46 -11.06 -10.63 -1.72
N LEU A 47 -9.79 -10.89 -2.08
CA LEU A 47 -8.79 -9.83 -2.20
C LEU A 47 -9.07 -8.97 -3.43
N VAL A 48 -9.40 -9.57 -4.57
CA VAL A 48 -9.69 -8.82 -5.80
C VAL A 48 -10.97 -7.97 -5.66
N LEU A 49 -12.03 -8.53 -5.09
CA LEU A 49 -13.33 -7.85 -4.93
C LEU A 49 -13.38 -6.92 -3.70
N GLY A 50 -12.64 -7.21 -2.64
CA GLY A 50 -12.72 -6.56 -1.32
C GLY A 50 -12.04 -5.18 -1.20
N GLY A 51 -11.83 -4.47 -2.30
CA GLY A 51 -11.29 -3.10 -2.30
C GLY A 51 -9.81 -2.97 -2.62
N TYR A 52 -9.09 -4.04 -2.99
CA TYR A 52 -7.72 -3.91 -3.52
C TYR A 52 -7.67 -3.35 -4.94
N ARG A 53 -8.80 -3.33 -5.65
CA ARG A 53 -8.91 -2.75 -7.00
C ARG A 53 -8.39 -1.31 -7.06
N ASP A 54 -8.70 -0.50 -6.04
CA ASP A 54 -8.30 0.90 -5.97
C ASP A 54 -6.93 1.10 -5.28
N ARG A 55 -6.27 0.01 -4.87
CA ARG A 55 -5.02 0.04 -4.12
C ARG A 55 -3.80 -0.40 -4.94
N LEU A 56 -3.96 -0.73 -6.22
CA LEU A 56 -2.86 -1.20 -7.09
C LEU A 56 -1.57 -0.37 -6.95
N VAL A 57 -1.66 0.95 -7.15
CA VAL A 57 -0.48 1.85 -7.08
C VAL A 57 0.09 1.92 -5.67
N VAL A 58 -0.77 1.96 -4.65
CA VAL A 58 -0.34 2.00 -3.24
C VAL A 58 0.40 0.72 -2.86
N GLU A 59 -0.11 -0.45 -3.26
CA GLU A 59 0.51 -1.75 -2.96
C GLU A 59 1.84 -1.94 -3.71
N LEU A 60 1.93 -1.49 -4.96
CA LEU A 60 3.20 -1.47 -5.71
C LEU A 60 4.22 -0.51 -5.07
N ALA A 61 3.78 0.65 -4.60
CA ALA A 61 4.63 1.59 -3.87
C ALA A 61 5.08 1.08 -2.50
N GLN A 62 4.21 0.36 -1.78
CA GLN A 62 4.56 -0.32 -0.54
C GLN A 62 5.62 -1.40 -0.78
N ASN A 63 5.45 -2.23 -1.81
CA ASN A 63 6.45 -3.23 -2.20
C ASN A 63 7.80 -2.58 -2.54
N ALA A 64 7.79 -1.45 -3.25
CA ALA A 64 8.99 -0.68 -3.57
C ALA A 64 9.67 -0.13 -2.30
N ALA A 65 8.92 0.50 -1.40
CA ALA A 65 9.43 1.04 -0.15
C ALA A 65 10.01 -0.06 0.76
N ASP A 66 9.34 -1.21 0.84
CA ASP A 66 9.82 -2.36 1.62
C ASP A 66 11.10 -2.97 1.04
N ALA A 67 11.22 -3.04 -0.29
CA ALA A 67 12.44 -3.50 -0.95
C ALA A 67 13.61 -2.54 -0.67
N ALA A 68 13.37 -1.24 -0.77
CA ALA A 68 14.35 -0.20 -0.49
C ALA A 68 14.82 -0.24 0.98
N ALA A 69 13.87 -0.35 1.91
CA ALA A 69 14.15 -0.47 3.35
C ALA A 69 14.99 -1.72 3.67
N ARG A 70 14.70 -2.88 3.05
CA ARG A 70 15.52 -4.10 3.23
C ARG A 70 16.96 -3.95 2.71
N ALA A 71 17.16 -3.15 1.65
CA ALA A 71 18.48 -2.88 1.11
C ALA A 71 19.20 -1.71 1.77
N GLY A 72 18.52 -0.92 2.62
CA GLY A 72 19.09 0.28 3.22
C GLY A 72 19.42 1.36 2.20
N VAL A 73 18.66 1.45 1.11
CA VAL A 73 18.84 2.44 0.03
C VAL A 73 17.60 3.33 -0.13
N PRO A 74 17.73 4.52 -0.73
CA PRO A 74 16.61 5.30 -1.20
C PRO A 74 15.65 4.52 -2.11
N GLY A 75 14.36 4.51 -1.77
CA GLY A 75 13.33 3.91 -2.60
C GLY A 75 12.98 4.80 -3.79
N ARG A 76 13.13 4.25 -4.98
CA ARG A 76 12.68 4.86 -6.24
C ARG A 76 11.73 3.90 -6.92
N LEU A 77 10.59 4.42 -7.37
CA LEU A 77 9.59 3.68 -8.11
C LEU A 77 9.34 4.38 -9.45
N ARG A 78 9.32 3.62 -10.53
CA ARG A 78 8.88 4.08 -11.85
C ARG A 78 7.69 3.26 -12.31
N LEU A 79 6.62 3.97 -12.62
CA LEU A 79 5.37 3.44 -13.14
C LEU A 79 5.26 3.86 -14.61
N THR A 80 5.36 2.91 -15.53
CA THR A 80 5.24 3.16 -16.96
C THR A 80 4.04 2.40 -17.51
N LEU A 81 3.05 3.11 -18.05
CA LEU A 81 1.91 2.56 -18.78
C LEU A 81 2.07 2.85 -20.27
N ARG A 82 2.42 1.85 -21.06
CA ARG A 82 2.59 1.96 -22.51
C ARG A 82 2.11 0.71 -23.21
N GLU A 83 1.46 0.89 -24.37
CA GLU A 83 1.02 -0.23 -25.22
C GLU A 83 0.25 -1.31 -24.43
N GLY A 84 -0.66 -0.92 -23.54
CA GLY A 84 -1.46 -1.85 -22.75
C GLY A 84 -0.68 -2.66 -21.71
N VAL A 85 0.53 -2.23 -21.33
CA VAL A 85 1.33 -2.86 -20.28
C VAL A 85 1.70 -1.82 -19.22
N LEU A 86 1.39 -2.11 -17.96
CA LEU A 86 1.87 -1.37 -16.82
C LEU A 86 3.13 -2.04 -16.27
N VAL A 87 4.22 -1.29 -16.16
CA VAL A 87 5.47 -1.74 -15.54
C VAL A 87 5.73 -0.89 -14.29
N ALA A 88 5.92 -1.55 -13.16
CA ALA A 88 6.36 -0.93 -11.91
C ALA A 88 7.78 -1.40 -11.58
N ALA A 89 8.77 -0.54 -11.82
CA ALA A 89 10.17 -0.83 -11.58
C ALA A 89 10.67 -0.11 -10.32
N ASN A 90 11.34 -0.81 -9.41
CA ASN A 90 11.81 -0.24 -8.16
C ASN A 90 13.25 -0.60 -7.82
N THR A 91 13.89 0.29 -7.05
CA THR A 91 15.18 0.02 -6.41
C THR A 91 14.99 -0.78 -5.12
N GLY A 92 16.05 -1.46 -4.69
CA GLY A 92 16.11 -2.12 -3.39
C GLY A 92 16.49 -3.59 -3.45
N ALA A 93 16.19 -4.32 -2.38
CA ALA A 93 16.55 -5.72 -2.26
C ALA A 93 15.90 -6.55 -3.38
N PRO A 94 16.67 -7.36 -4.14
CA PRO A 94 16.14 -8.12 -5.25
C PRO A 94 15.17 -9.21 -4.76
N LEU A 95 14.35 -9.72 -5.69
CA LEU A 95 13.48 -10.86 -5.45
C LEU A 95 14.32 -12.10 -5.05
N ASP A 96 13.92 -12.75 -3.95
CA ASP A 96 14.51 -13.99 -3.45
C ASP A 96 13.43 -15.09 -3.35
N ALA A 97 13.86 -16.33 -3.07
CA ALA A 97 12.96 -17.48 -3.00
C ALA A 97 11.89 -17.34 -1.90
N ALA A 98 12.22 -16.71 -0.77
CA ALA A 98 11.28 -16.44 0.32
C ALA A 98 10.22 -15.40 -0.12
N GLY A 99 10.62 -14.38 -0.87
CA GLY A 99 9.74 -13.43 -1.51
C GLY A 99 8.78 -14.10 -2.49
N VAL A 100 9.28 -14.99 -3.35
CA VAL A 100 8.43 -15.77 -4.29
C VAL A 100 7.40 -16.61 -3.53
N GLU A 101 7.82 -17.36 -2.51
CA GLU A 101 6.90 -18.14 -1.67
C GLU A 101 5.85 -17.24 -1.01
N SER A 102 6.25 -16.06 -0.52
CA SER A 102 5.32 -15.08 0.05
C SER A 102 4.33 -14.51 -0.97
N LEU A 103 4.75 -14.27 -2.22
CA LEU A 103 3.87 -13.79 -3.30
C LEU A 103 2.89 -14.88 -3.75
N SER A 104 3.31 -16.15 -3.68
CA SER A 104 2.50 -17.30 -4.06
C SER A 104 1.66 -17.88 -2.93
N THR A 105 1.72 -17.31 -1.73
CA THR A 105 0.95 -17.75 -0.57
C THR A 105 -0.05 -16.71 -0.10
N LEU A 106 -1.33 -17.02 -0.21
CA LEU A 106 -2.39 -16.18 0.31
C LEU A 106 -2.43 -16.35 1.84
N ARG A 107 -2.19 -15.26 2.58
CA ARG A 107 -2.31 -15.15 4.05
C ARG A 107 -1.29 -15.92 4.91
N ALA A 108 -0.31 -16.62 4.33
CA ALA A 108 0.61 -17.47 5.13
C ALA A 108 1.92 -16.79 5.60
N SER A 109 2.22 -15.57 5.16
CA SER A 109 3.55 -15.00 5.40
C SER A 109 3.63 -14.18 6.70
N ALA A 110 3.80 -14.90 7.81
CA ALA A 110 4.36 -14.34 9.04
C ALA A 110 5.89 -14.35 8.91
N LYS A 111 6.49 -13.19 8.57
CA LYS A 111 7.94 -12.96 8.70
C LYS A 111 8.37 -13.30 10.14
N ARG A 112 8.97 -14.45 10.39
CA ARG A 112 9.21 -14.94 11.75
C ARG A 112 10.38 -14.25 12.47
N ASP A 113 11.34 -13.66 11.74
CA ASP A 113 12.64 -13.29 12.34
C ASP A 113 13.21 -11.92 11.91
N ALA A 114 12.43 -10.83 11.91
CA ALA A 114 13.00 -9.49 11.76
C ALA A 114 12.50 -8.52 12.85
N PRO A 115 13.36 -8.08 13.79
CA PRO A 115 13.08 -6.87 14.55
C PRO A 115 13.18 -5.66 13.61
N ASP A 116 12.31 -4.68 13.86
CA ASP A 116 12.22 -3.36 13.23
C ASP A 116 11.37 -3.18 11.95
N ARG A 117 10.31 -2.38 12.16
CA ARG A 117 9.74 -1.32 11.30
C ARG A 117 9.21 -1.64 9.90
N ALA A 118 9.18 -2.89 9.44
CA ALA A 118 8.48 -3.23 8.19
C ALA A 118 6.98 -3.46 8.46
N VAL A 119 6.18 -2.39 8.39
CA VAL A 119 4.71 -2.47 8.36
C VAL A 119 4.28 -2.88 6.95
N GLY A 120 4.29 -4.18 6.68
CA GLY A 120 3.87 -4.74 5.39
C GLY A 120 3.18 -6.09 5.57
N ARG A 121 1.94 -6.20 5.07
CA ARG A 121 1.20 -7.46 4.99
C ARG A 121 1.75 -8.24 3.81
N PHE A 122 2.88 -8.94 4.01
CA PHE A 122 3.54 -9.70 2.95
C PHE A 122 2.58 -10.73 2.32
N GLY A 123 2.41 -10.63 1.00
CA GLY A 123 1.68 -11.60 0.17
C GLY A 123 0.25 -11.24 -0.21
N VAL A 124 -0.49 -10.43 0.57
CA VAL A 124 -1.87 -10.06 0.17
C VAL A 124 -1.93 -8.81 -0.71
N GLY A 125 -0.98 -7.89 -0.52
CA GLY A 125 -0.95 -6.63 -1.24
C GLY A 125 -0.74 -6.82 -2.74
N PHE A 126 0.10 -7.81 -3.07
CA PHE A 126 0.38 -8.17 -4.45
C PHE A 126 -0.86 -8.67 -5.19
N ALA A 127 -1.88 -9.22 -4.52
CA ALA A 127 -3.13 -9.61 -5.17
C ALA A 127 -3.87 -8.43 -5.83
N ALA A 128 -3.55 -7.18 -5.47
CA ALA A 128 -4.07 -6.00 -6.17
C ALA A 128 -3.74 -5.99 -7.68
N VAL A 129 -2.65 -6.65 -8.11
CA VAL A 129 -2.32 -6.73 -9.55
C VAL A 129 -3.37 -7.51 -10.35
N LEU A 130 -4.07 -8.44 -9.70
CA LEU A 130 -5.18 -9.18 -10.28
C LEU A 130 -6.42 -8.30 -10.52
N ALA A 131 -6.41 -7.03 -10.13
CA ALA A 131 -7.43 -6.08 -10.60
C ALA A 131 -7.27 -5.75 -12.09
N VAL A 132 -6.05 -5.86 -12.64
CA VAL A 132 -5.71 -5.34 -13.97
C VAL A 132 -5.11 -6.38 -14.93
N THR A 133 -4.55 -7.49 -14.44
CA THR A 133 -3.90 -8.50 -15.28
C THR A 133 -4.28 -9.94 -14.93
N ASP A 134 -4.21 -10.82 -15.93
CA ASP A 134 -4.28 -12.29 -15.81
C ASP A 134 -2.91 -12.96 -15.94
N GLU A 135 -1.86 -12.18 -16.22
CA GLU A 135 -0.52 -12.67 -16.49
C GLU A 135 0.55 -11.80 -15.81
N PRO A 136 0.47 -11.58 -14.48
CA PRO A 136 1.46 -10.78 -13.78
C PRO A 136 2.84 -11.47 -13.86
N ALA A 137 3.88 -10.67 -13.88
CA ALA A 137 5.26 -11.15 -13.79
C ALA A 137 6.12 -10.22 -12.94
N VAL A 138 7.17 -10.78 -12.35
CA VAL A 138 8.17 -10.07 -11.56
C VAL A 138 9.54 -10.52 -12.04
N VAL A 139 10.36 -9.60 -12.52
CA VAL A 139 11.72 -9.87 -13.00
C VAL A 139 12.73 -9.02 -12.26
N GLY A 140 13.92 -9.56 -12.05
CA GLY A 140 15.02 -8.86 -11.39
C GLY A 140 16.37 -9.41 -11.81
N ARG A 141 17.43 -9.02 -11.10
CA ARG A 141 18.82 -9.40 -11.44
C ARG A 141 19.10 -10.91 -11.39
N HIS A 142 18.32 -11.67 -10.61
CA HIS A 142 18.56 -13.10 -10.37
C HIS A 142 17.55 -14.01 -11.09
N GLY A 143 16.82 -13.47 -12.07
CA GLY A 143 15.74 -14.16 -12.78
C GLY A 143 14.38 -13.55 -12.48
N GLY A 144 13.32 -14.25 -12.87
CA GLY A 144 11.96 -13.82 -12.62
C GLY A 144 10.97 -14.95 -12.36
N ILE A 145 9.76 -14.54 -12.01
CA ILE A 145 8.58 -15.39 -11.90
C ILE A 145 7.43 -14.76 -12.68
N ARG A 146 6.51 -15.61 -13.14
CA ARG A 146 5.29 -15.18 -13.81
C ARG A 146 4.12 -16.07 -13.42
N TRP A 147 2.93 -15.58 -13.67
CA TRP A 147 1.71 -16.34 -13.62
C TRP A 147 1.01 -16.24 -14.98
N SER A 148 0.21 -17.24 -15.32
CA SER A 148 -0.67 -17.19 -16.49
C SER A 148 -1.97 -17.88 -16.15
N LEU A 149 -3.08 -17.17 -16.30
CA LEU A 149 -4.41 -17.73 -16.08
C LEU A 149 -4.69 -18.91 -17.02
N ALA A 150 -4.19 -18.87 -18.26
CA ALA A 150 -4.34 -19.95 -19.22
C ALA A 150 -3.61 -21.23 -18.75
N GLU A 151 -2.32 -21.15 -18.43
CA GLU A 151 -1.56 -22.30 -17.93
C GLU A 151 -2.07 -22.79 -16.56
N ALA A 152 -2.54 -21.87 -15.70
CA ALA A 152 -3.15 -22.23 -14.42
C ALA A 152 -4.43 -23.07 -14.62
N ARG A 153 -5.28 -22.70 -15.57
CA ARG A 153 -6.49 -23.46 -15.93
C ARG A 153 -6.16 -24.82 -16.52
N GLU A 154 -5.16 -24.90 -17.40
CA GLU A 154 -4.69 -26.17 -17.96
C GLU A 154 -4.19 -27.11 -16.86
N LEU A 155 -3.29 -26.63 -15.98
CA LEU A 155 -2.77 -27.44 -14.87
C LEU A 155 -3.86 -27.91 -13.90
N ALA A 156 -4.81 -27.03 -13.56
CA ALA A 156 -5.94 -27.41 -12.72
C ALA A 156 -6.85 -28.44 -13.41
N GLY A 157 -7.12 -28.27 -14.70
CA GLY A 157 -7.89 -29.21 -15.50
C GLY A 157 -7.21 -30.58 -15.64
N ASP A 158 -5.90 -30.60 -15.87
CA ASP A 158 -5.06 -31.79 -15.94
C ASP A 158 -5.07 -32.58 -14.62
N THR A 159 -4.97 -31.85 -13.52
CA THR A 159 -5.06 -32.41 -12.17
C THR A 159 -6.48 -32.95 -11.91
N ALA A 160 -7.51 -32.21 -12.31
CA ALA A 160 -8.92 -32.59 -12.15
C ALA A 160 -9.30 -33.86 -12.92
N ARG A 161 -8.62 -34.20 -14.03
CA ARG A 161 -8.82 -35.48 -14.74
C ARG A 161 -8.59 -36.70 -13.84
N HIS A 162 -7.77 -36.53 -12.79
CA HIS A 162 -7.41 -37.58 -11.84
C HIS A 162 -8.03 -37.36 -10.44
N SER A 163 -8.80 -36.28 -10.26
CA SER A 163 -9.51 -35.95 -9.01
C SER A 163 -10.91 -35.41 -9.31
N PRO A 164 -11.95 -36.28 -9.30
CA PRO A 164 -13.33 -35.87 -9.62
C PRO A 164 -13.85 -34.74 -8.74
N GLY A 165 -13.50 -34.74 -7.45
CA GLY A 165 -13.91 -33.68 -6.52
C GLY A 165 -13.31 -32.31 -6.87
N LEU A 166 -12.06 -32.26 -7.32
CA LEU A 166 -11.46 -31.03 -7.84
C LEU A 166 -12.16 -30.60 -9.14
N GLY A 167 -12.44 -31.54 -10.03
CA GLY A 167 -13.17 -31.28 -11.27
C GLY A 167 -14.57 -30.70 -11.06
N ASP A 168 -15.27 -31.13 -10.00
CA ASP A 168 -16.54 -30.53 -9.60
C ASP A 168 -16.39 -29.08 -9.15
N GLU A 169 -15.38 -28.77 -8.33
CA GLU A 169 -15.14 -27.41 -7.85
C GLU A 169 -14.70 -26.44 -8.96
N VAL A 170 -13.83 -26.89 -9.86
CA VAL A 170 -13.41 -26.10 -11.04
C VAL A 170 -14.60 -25.79 -11.95
N ARG A 171 -15.48 -26.78 -12.19
CA ARG A 171 -16.70 -26.57 -13.00
C ARG A 171 -17.70 -25.64 -12.32
N ARG A 172 -17.90 -25.75 -11.00
CA ARG A 172 -18.78 -24.86 -10.24
C ARG A 172 -18.36 -23.39 -10.30
N ARG A 173 -17.08 -23.13 -10.58
CA ARG A 173 -16.49 -21.79 -10.67
C ARG A 173 -16.24 -21.34 -12.11
N ASP A 174 -16.86 -21.98 -13.09
CA ASP A 174 -16.69 -21.65 -14.51
C ASP A 174 -15.22 -21.60 -14.96
N GLY A 175 -14.37 -22.48 -14.39
CA GLY A 175 -12.94 -22.53 -14.71
C GLY A 175 -12.12 -21.40 -14.07
N HIS A 176 -12.64 -20.66 -13.09
CA HIS A 176 -11.83 -19.77 -12.26
C HIS A 176 -10.92 -20.57 -11.34
N VAL A 177 -9.65 -20.19 -11.28
CA VAL A 177 -8.60 -20.84 -10.49
C VAL A 177 -7.82 -19.78 -9.73
N PRO A 178 -7.33 -20.05 -8.51
CA PRO A 178 -6.53 -19.08 -7.75
C PRO A 178 -5.15 -18.93 -8.39
N LEU A 179 -5.00 -17.87 -9.19
CA LEU A 179 -3.88 -17.65 -10.10
C LEU A 179 -2.54 -17.57 -9.37
N LEU A 180 -2.45 -16.79 -8.29
CA LEU A 180 -1.18 -16.50 -7.63
C LEU A 180 -0.57 -17.73 -6.96
N ARG A 181 -1.32 -18.81 -6.81
CA ARG A 181 -0.87 -20.08 -6.22
C ARG A 181 0.00 -20.91 -7.15
N LEU A 182 0.00 -20.62 -8.46
CA LEU A 182 0.70 -21.41 -9.47
C LEU A 182 1.78 -20.57 -10.19
N PRO A 183 2.89 -20.21 -9.53
CA PRO A 183 3.98 -19.48 -10.17
C PRO A 183 4.74 -20.36 -11.17
N PHE A 184 5.32 -19.71 -12.18
CA PHE A 184 6.25 -20.29 -13.15
C PHE A 184 7.55 -19.49 -13.15
N ALA A 185 8.67 -20.18 -13.39
CA ALA A 185 9.95 -19.52 -13.62
C ALA A 185 9.88 -18.68 -14.91
N ALA A 186 10.47 -17.50 -14.85
CA ALA A 186 10.54 -16.56 -15.95
C ALA A 186 11.94 -15.98 -16.11
N GLU A 187 12.22 -15.50 -17.31
CA GLU A 187 13.40 -14.74 -17.66
C GLU A 187 13.03 -13.30 -18.00
N GLY A 188 13.93 -12.40 -17.62
CA GLY A 188 13.85 -10.97 -17.85
C GLY A 188 14.75 -10.24 -16.86
N THR A 189 14.96 -8.96 -17.13
CA THR A 189 15.74 -8.08 -16.25
C THR A 189 14.97 -6.78 -16.07
N ALA A 190 14.99 -6.25 -14.85
CA ALA A 190 14.50 -4.91 -14.61
C ALA A 190 15.30 -3.89 -15.46
N PRO A 191 14.66 -2.85 -16.01
CA PRO A 191 15.38 -1.81 -16.73
C PRO A 191 16.31 -1.08 -15.75
N GLY A 192 17.57 -0.87 -16.13
CA GLY A 192 18.46 -0.02 -15.35
C GLY A 192 17.88 1.39 -15.24
N PRO A 193 17.93 2.06 -14.08
CA PRO A 193 18.70 1.73 -12.87
C PRO A 193 17.98 0.85 -11.82
N TYR A 194 16.82 0.26 -12.13
CA TYR A 194 16.00 -0.47 -11.15
C TYR A 194 16.46 -1.92 -10.91
N ASP A 195 16.13 -2.48 -9.75
CA ASP A 195 16.54 -3.82 -9.33
C ASP A 195 15.48 -4.88 -9.56
N THR A 196 14.20 -4.48 -9.46
CA THR A 196 13.02 -5.33 -9.67
C THR A 196 12.02 -4.62 -10.57
N ALA A 197 11.32 -5.35 -11.43
CA ALA A 197 10.21 -4.84 -12.24
C ALA A 197 9.02 -5.80 -12.18
N VAL A 198 7.87 -5.28 -11.76
CA VAL A 198 6.56 -5.93 -11.88
C VAL A 198 5.96 -5.54 -13.23
N ILE A 199 5.63 -6.53 -14.06
CA ILE A 199 5.15 -6.34 -15.43
C ILE A 199 3.72 -6.88 -15.50
N LEU A 200 2.79 -6.02 -15.89
CA LEU A 200 1.35 -6.26 -15.85
C LEU A 200 0.74 -5.97 -17.23
N PRO A 201 0.66 -6.96 -18.13
CA PRO A 201 -0.14 -6.86 -19.33
C PRO A 201 -1.61 -6.70 -18.96
N LEU A 202 -2.23 -5.60 -19.39
CA LEU A 202 -3.58 -5.26 -18.98
C LEU A 202 -4.59 -6.14 -19.71
N ARG A 203 -5.53 -6.74 -18.95
CA ARG A 203 -6.46 -7.75 -19.46
C ARG A 203 -7.40 -7.21 -20.55
N ASP A 204 -7.83 -5.96 -20.40
CA ASP A 204 -8.84 -5.31 -21.23
C ASP A 204 -8.79 -3.78 -21.06
N THR A 205 -9.66 -3.08 -21.79
CA THR A 205 -9.80 -1.61 -21.73
C THR A 205 -10.19 -1.12 -20.35
N ALA A 206 -11.04 -1.84 -19.61
CA ALA A 206 -11.48 -1.40 -18.28
C ALA A 206 -10.33 -1.46 -17.26
N ALA A 207 -9.43 -2.43 -17.39
CA ALA A 207 -8.19 -2.49 -16.63
C ALA A 207 -7.21 -1.38 -17.02
N ALA A 208 -7.12 -1.03 -18.31
CA ALA A 208 -6.32 0.11 -18.77
C ALA A 208 -6.83 1.43 -18.20
N ASP A 209 -8.14 1.69 -18.29
CA ASP A 209 -8.76 2.90 -17.74
C ASP A 209 -8.56 2.97 -16.22
N LEU A 210 -8.63 1.82 -15.51
CA LEU A 210 -8.35 1.77 -14.08
C LEU A 210 -6.89 2.13 -13.78
N ALA A 211 -5.93 1.50 -14.47
CA ALA A 211 -4.51 1.76 -14.26
C ALA A 211 -4.19 3.24 -14.51
N GLU A 212 -4.68 3.81 -15.61
CA GLU A 212 -4.49 5.23 -15.95
C GLU A 212 -5.07 6.16 -14.88
N ARG A 213 -6.30 5.91 -14.41
CA ARG A 213 -6.90 6.69 -13.33
C ARG A 213 -6.07 6.64 -12.04
N LEU A 214 -5.57 5.47 -11.66
CA LEU A 214 -4.76 5.31 -10.45
C LEU A 214 -3.39 5.97 -10.57
N LEU A 215 -2.77 5.94 -11.75
CA LEU A 215 -1.52 6.65 -12.04
C LEU A 215 -1.72 8.18 -11.94
N ASN A 216 -2.83 8.69 -12.47
CA ASN A 216 -3.17 10.12 -12.41
C ASN A 216 -3.48 10.60 -10.98
N ALA A 217 -3.95 9.69 -10.11
CA ALA A 217 -4.27 9.95 -8.71
C ALA A 217 -3.06 9.94 -7.76
N VAL A 218 -1.84 9.68 -8.24
CA VAL A 218 -0.62 9.81 -7.43
C VAL A 218 -0.48 11.25 -6.96
N ASP A 219 -0.34 11.43 -5.65
CA ASP A 219 -0.21 12.72 -4.96
C ASP A 219 0.84 12.65 -3.82
N ASP A 220 1.02 13.77 -3.13
CA ASP A 220 1.96 13.91 -2.01
C ASP A 220 1.72 12.90 -0.90
N ALA A 221 0.47 12.50 -0.69
CA ALA A 221 0.09 11.59 0.39
C ALA A 221 0.80 10.24 0.25
N LEU A 222 1.10 9.79 -0.97
CA LEU A 222 1.85 8.57 -1.21
C LEU A 222 3.26 8.61 -0.60
N LEU A 223 4.02 9.67 -0.84
CA LEU A 223 5.39 9.84 -0.32
C LEU A 223 5.41 10.22 1.17
N LEU A 224 4.36 10.86 1.67
CA LEU A 224 4.19 11.15 3.10
C LEU A 224 3.87 9.87 3.90
N ALA A 225 3.06 8.98 3.33
CA ALA A 225 2.68 7.70 3.95
C ALA A 225 3.81 6.66 3.87
N LEU A 226 4.67 6.74 2.85
CA LEU A 226 5.76 5.78 2.60
C LEU A 226 7.13 6.44 2.72
N PRO A 227 7.66 6.64 3.95
CA PRO A 227 8.90 7.37 4.15
C PRO A 227 10.15 6.65 3.61
N GLY A 228 10.03 5.37 3.24
CA GLY A 228 11.08 4.61 2.53
C GLY A 228 11.14 4.91 1.03
N LEU A 229 10.20 5.70 0.50
CA LEU A 229 10.13 6.12 -0.89
C LEU A 229 10.56 7.59 -1.00
N GLU A 230 11.55 7.86 -1.85
CA GLU A 230 12.07 9.21 -2.13
C GLU A 230 11.59 9.72 -3.49
N GLU A 231 11.27 8.85 -4.44
CA GLU A 231 10.91 9.25 -5.80
C GLU A 231 9.89 8.29 -6.42
N VAL A 232 8.86 8.87 -7.05
CA VAL A 232 7.93 8.18 -7.94
C VAL A 232 7.93 8.88 -9.30
N VAL A 233 8.29 8.15 -10.33
CA VAL A 233 8.20 8.59 -11.73
C VAL A 233 6.97 7.93 -12.37
N VAL A 234 6.11 8.72 -13.00
CA VAL A 234 4.90 8.26 -13.69
C VAL A 234 4.99 8.61 -15.16
N GLU A 235 4.86 7.61 -16.04
CA GLU A 235 4.91 7.75 -17.49
C GLU A 235 3.70 7.07 -18.12
N THR A 236 2.84 7.84 -18.79
CA THR A 236 1.65 7.32 -19.45
C THR A 236 1.69 7.66 -20.93
N GLY A 237 1.73 6.64 -21.79
CA GLY A 237 1.85 6.82 -23.24
C GLY A 237 3.11 7.60 -23.63
N ASP A 238 2.94 8.57 -24.51
CA ASP A 238 4.00 9.45 -25.02
C ASP A 238 4.09 10.78 -24.24
N ALA A 239 3.38 10.92 -23.11
CA ALA A 239 3.48 12.10 -22.27
C ALA A 239 4.87 12.20 -21.62
N GLU A 240 5.30 13.44 -21.34
CA GLU A 240 6.53 13.68 -20.58
C GLU A 240 6.44 13.03 -19.19
N PRO A 241 7.54 12.45 -18.68
CA PRO A 241 7.54 11.81 -17.37
C PRO A 241 7.20 12.79 -16.25
N ARG A 242 6.18 12.47 -15.43
CA ARG A 242 5.89 13.19 -14.19
C ARG A 242 6.74 12.62 -13.07
N THR A 243 7.47 13.46 -12.36
CA THR A 243 8.30 13.05 -11.22
C THR A 243 7.75 13.68 -9.96
N VAL A 244 7.45 12.85 -8.96
CA VAL A 244 7.14 13.26 -7.60
C VAL A 244 8.28 12.80 -6.70
N SER A 245 8.98 13.73 -6.06
CA SER A 245 10.14 13.44 -5.21
C SER A 245 9.97 14.03 -3.82
N ARG A 246 10.58 13.39 -2.83
CA ARG A 246 10.55 13.80 -1.43
C ARG A 246 11.98 14.03 -0.95
N ARG A 247 12.18 15.12 -0.22
CA ARG A 247 13.40 15.39 0.55
C ARG A 247 13.09 15.97 1.91
N THR A 248 14.13 16.10 2.73
CA THR A 248 14.07 16.86 3.99
C THR A 248 14.85 18.17 3.81
N GLU A 249 14.23 19.30 4.15
CA GLU A 249 14.80 20.65 4.04
C GLU A 249 14.33 21.45 5.27
N ASP A 250 15.26 22.04 6.03
CA ASP A 250 14.97 22.84 7.23
C ASP A 250 14.00 22.21 8.25
N GLY A 251 14.09 20.88 8.41
CA GLY A 251 13.21 20.12 9.32
C GLY A 251 11.79 19.91 8.80
N LEU A 252 11.50 20.31 7.56
CA LEU A 252 10.26 20.04 6.84
C LEU A 252 10.45 18.89 5.85
N THR A 253 9.36 18.18 5.58
CA THR A 253 9.27 17.27 4.44
C THR A 253 8.83 18.07 3.22
N VAL A 254 9.67 18.13 2.20
CA VAL A 254 9.36 18.84 0.95
C VAL A 254 9.05 17.81 -0.11
N VAL A 255 7.88 17.95 -0.74
CA VAL A 255 7.48 17.15 -1.90
C VAL A 255 7.52 18.04 -3.13
N GLU A 256 8.26 17.62 -4.14
CA GLU A 256 8.31 18.28 -5.44
C GLU A 256 7.63 17.40 -6.48
N ASP A 257 6.56 17.93 -7.05
CA ASP A 257 5.87 17.35 -8.18
C ASP A 257 6.13 18.21 -9.42
N SER A 258 6.68 17.59 -10.48
CA SER A 258 6.93 18.27 -11.75
C SER A 258 5.65 18.78 -12.42
N ARG A 259 4.48 18.29 -12.01
CA ARG A 259 3.16 18.75 -12.49
C ARG A 259 2.56 19.84 -11.60
N ASP A 260 2.48 19.60 -10.29
CA ASP A 260 1.70 20.41 -9.35
C ASP A 260 2.55 21.39 -8.52
N GLY A 261 3.89 21.33 -8.66
CA GLY A 261 4.84 22.21 -7.99
C GLY A 261 5.36 21.65 -6.66
N THR A 262 5.87 22.54 -5.80
CA THR A 262 6.48 22.17 -4.52
C THR A 262 5.53 22.40 -3.36
N THR A 263 5.35 21.38 -2.52
CA THR A 263 4.62 21.47 -1.25
C THR A 263 5.56 21.20 -0.07
N ARG A 264 5.28 21.84 1.06
CA ARG A 264 6.05 21.70 2.30
C ARG A 264 5.16 21.19 3.41
N TRP A 265 5.68 20.26 4.18
CA TRP A 265 4.92 19.55 5.21
C TRP A 265 5.69 19.49 6.52
N ARG A 266 5.02 19.84 7.61
CA ARG A 266 5.48 19.48 8.95
C ARG A 266 4.97 18.08 9.26
N THR A 267 5.90 17.16 9.46
CA THR A 267 5.59 15.76 9.77
C THR A 267 5.92 15.44 11.22
N ALA A 268 5.05 14.68 11.88
CA ALA A 268 5.27 14.15 13.21
C ALA A 268 4.90 12.67 13.22
N ALA A 269 5.87 11.82 13.55
CA ALA A 269 5.68 10.38 13.60
C ALA A 269 5.81 9.88 15.04
N ALA A 270 4.92 8.98 15.43
CA ALA A 270 5.02 8.25 16.69
C ALA A 270 4.83 6.76 16.43
N HIS A 271 5.55 5.93 17.18
CA HIS A 271 5.46 4.49 17.10
C HIS A 271 5.73 3.91 18.48
N GLY A 272 5.26 2.69 18.72
CA GLY A 272 5.48 2.04 20.00
C GLY A 272 4.89 0.63 20.05
N PRO A 273 5.15 -0.08 21.15
CA PRO A 273 4.54 -1.37 21.37
C PRO A 273 3.04 -1.25 21.69
N LEU A 274 2.27 -2.25 21.31
CA LEU A 274 0.91 -2.50 21.78
C LEU A 274 0.99 -3.48 22.97
N THR A 275 0.19 -3.23 24.00
CA THR A 275 0.08 -4.19 25.11
C THR A 275 -0.68 -5.44 24.65
N PRO A 276 -0.33 -6.64 25.14
CA PRO A 276 -1.00 -7.88 24.76
C PRO A 276 -2.52 -7.85 24.94
N ASP A 277 -3.00 -7.13 25.97
CA ASP A 277 -4.44 -7.00 26.27
C ASP A 277 -5.23 -6.33 25.13
N LEU A 278 -4.61 -5.37 24.41
CA LEU A 278 -5.25 -4.72 23.25
C LEU A 278 -5.35 -5.64 22.03
N LEU A 279 -4.61 -6.74 22.02
CA LEU A 279 -4.58 -7.71 20.94
C LEU A 279 -5.24 -9.04 21.34
N ALA A 280 -5.87 -9.13 22.52
CA ALA A 280 -6.40 -10.39 23.05
C ALA A 280 -7.40 -11.07 22.11
N ASP A 281 -8.25 -10.29 21.43
CA ASP A 281 -9.27 -10.77 20.49
C ASP A 281 -8.76 -10.88 19.04
N ARG A 282 -7.45 -10.70 18.81
CA ARG A 282 -6.84 -10.75 17.47
C ARG A 282 -6.28 -12.13 17.15
N PRO A 283 -6.24 -12.52 15.85
CA PRO A 283 -5.54 -13.70 15.39
C PRO A 283 -4.10 -13.80 15.93
N VAL A 284 -3.55 -15.03 16.03
CA VAL A 284 -2.21 -15.29 16.58
C VAL A 284 -1.14 -14.46 15.85
N GLU A 285 -1.23 -14.39 14.53
CA GLU A 285 -0.32 -13.69 13.66
C GLU A 285 -0.31 -12.18 13.93
N GLU A 286 -1.47 -11.60 14.24
CA GLU A 286 -1.61 -10.18 14.61
C GLU A 286 -1.06 -9.92 16.02
N ARG A 287 -1.25 -10.86 16.97
CA ARG A 287 -0.67 -10.77 18.32
C ARG A 287 0.86 -10.79 18.34
N LEU A 288 1.47 -11.48 17.37
CA LEU A 288 2.92 -11.51 17.17
C LEU A 288 3.47 -10.24 16.49
N ARG A 289 2.62 -9.22 16.27
CA ARG A 289 2.97 -7.90 15.73
C ARG A 289 2.51 -6.77 16.66
N PRO A 290 3.01 -6.70 17.90
CA PRO A 290 2.51 -5.77 18.89
C PRO A 290 3.14 -4.39 18.72
N TYR A 291 3.05 -3.80 17.54
CA TYR A 291 3.60 -2.47 17.28
C TYR A 291 2.59 -1.64 16.50
N TRP A 292 2.53 -0.34 16.82
CA TRP A 292 1.77 0.64 16.08
C TRP A 292 2.70 1.74 15.57
N SER A 293 2.26 2.40 14.49
CA SER A 293 2.90 3.60 13.97
C SER A 293 1.83 4.56 13.46
N VAL A 294 2.02 5.85 13.71
CA VAL A 294 1.19 6.92 13.18
C VAL A 294 2.09 8.03 12.64
N THR A 295 1.73 8.60 11.50
CA THR A 295 2.37 9.78 10.92
C THR A 295 1.30 10.83 10.69
N TRP A 296 1.52 12.02 11.23
CA TRP A 296 0.76 13.22 10.92
C TRP A 296 1.57 14.08 9.97
N ALA A 297 0.94 14.59 8.92
CA ALA A 297 1.52 15.53 7.98
C ALA A 297 0.58 16.73 7.83
N VAL A 298 1.08 17.93 8.08
CA VAL A 298 0.32 19.19 7.95
C VAL A 298 1.03 20.07 6.92
N PRO A 299 0.34 20.55 5.87
CA PRO A 299 0.96 21.42 4.90
C PRO A 299 1.33 22.75 5.55
N VAL A 300 2.40 23.38 5.09
CA VAL A 300 2.87 24.69 5.59
C VAL A 300 3.15 25.64 4.43
N ASP A 301 3.01 26.93 4.68
CA ASP A 301 3.39 28.01 3.75
C ASP A 301 4.93 28.19 3.68
N SER A 302 5.38 29.20 2.93
CA SER A 302 6.81 29.54 2.80
C SER A 302 7.48 29.89 4.12
N ASP A 303 6.70 30.35 5.11
CA ASP A 303 7.20 30.75 6.43
C ASP A 303 7.18 29.56 7.42
N GLY A 304 6.84 28.35 6.94
CA GLY A 304 6.75 27.14 7.76
C GLY A 304 5.54 27.14 8.70
N THR A 305 4.55 28.00 8.45
CA THR A 305 3.33 28.09 9.25
C THR A 305 2.22 27.28 8.58
N PRO A 306 1.46 26.47 9.32
CA PRO A 306 0.27 25.83 8.75
C PRO A 306 -0.68 26.91 8.22
N PRO A 307 -1.22 26.79 7.00
CA PRO A 307 -2.25 27.70 6.55
C PRO A 307 -3.40 27.64 7.57
N GLY A 308 -3.92 28.81 7.96
CA GLY A 308 -5.02 28.89 8.92
C GLY A 308 -6.18 27.98 8.53
N PRO A 309 -7.01 27.51 9.48
CA PRO A 309 -8.10 26.58 9.18
C PRO A 309 -8.93 27.15 8.04
N ALA A 310 -9.04 26.40 6.93
CA ALA A 310 -9.95 26.76 5.87
C ALA A 310 -11.35 26.93 6.49
N PRO A 311 -12.11 27.99 6.13
CA PRO A 311 -13.46 28.14 6.63
C PRO A 311 -14.24 26.87 6.30
N ALA A 312 -14.77 26.22 7.33
CA ALA A 312 -15.51 24.98 7.18
C ALA A 312 -16.60 25.19 6.11
N PRO A 313 -16.75 24.29 5.12
CA PRO A 313 -17.88 24.36 4.21
C PRO A 313 -19.13 24.26 5.08
N SER A 314 -19.95 25.32 5.09
CA SER A 314 -21.23 25.33 5.78
C SER A 314 -22.19 24.39 5.03
N SER A 315 -22.10 23.09 5.27
CA SER A 315 -23.11 22.14 4.82
C SER A 315 -24.09 21.87 5.95
N THR A 316 -25.15 22.68 5.96
CA THR A 316 -26.41 22.33 6.58
C THR A 316 -26.96 21.10 5.85
N ARG A 317 -26.93 19.93 6.52
CA ARG A 317 -27.89 18.81 6.46
C ARG A 317 -27.19 17.43 6.43
N PRO A 318 -27.48 16.55 7.40
CA PRO A 318 -26.94 15.19 7.40
C PRO A 318 -27.53 14.37 6.25
N PRO A 319 -26.73 13.59 5.50
CA PRO A 319 -27.27 12.60 4.57
C PRO A 319 -27.98 11.50 5.36
N ARG A 320 -29.22 11.20 4.98
CA ARG A 320 -29.97 10.04 5.47
C ARG A 320 -29.21 8.77 5.13
N ALA A 321 -28.93 7.96 6.13
CA ALA A 321 -28.42 6.61 5.95
C ALA A 321 -29.48 5.74 5.25
N THR A 322 -29.14 5.17 4.11
CA THR A 322 -29.84 4.02 3.52
C THR A 322 -28.80 3.01 3.05
N SER A 323 -28.54 2.00 3.88
CA SER A 323 -28.24 0.62 3.48
C SER A 323 -28.48 -0.30 4.68
N PRO A 324 -29.03 -1.51 4.49
CA PRO A 324 -29.50 -2.37 5.56
C PRO A 324 -28.38 -3.20 6.20
N SER A 325 -28.53 -3.41 7.51
CA SER A 325 -27.65 -4.17 8.41
C SER A 325 -27.52 -5.66 8.11
N ALA A 326 -26.37 -6.24 8.48
CA ALA A 326 -26.31 -7.60 9.01
C ALA A 326 -25.07 -7.82 9.93
N CYS A 327 -25.19 -7.44 11.21
CA CYS A 327 -24.71 -8.23 12.36
C CYS A 327 -25.27 -7.64 13.68
N PRO A 328 -25.56 -8.48 14.69
CA PRO A 328 -26.52 -8.18 15.75
C PRO A 328 -25.95 -7.30 16.89
N PRO A 329 -26.81 -6.63 17.69
CA PRO A 329 -26.37 -5.71 18.72
C PRO A 329 -26.04 -6.43 20.04
N SER A 330 -24.81 -6.31 20.54
CA SER A 330 -24.53 -6.47 21.97
C SER A 330 -24.83 -5.15 22.68
N SER A 331 -25.82 -5.18 23.56
CA SER A 331 -26.27 -4.05 24.37
C SER A 331 -25.20 -3.57 25.36
N SER A 332 -24.68 -2.37 25.19
CA SER A 332 -24.31 -1.49 26.31
C SER A 332 -24.38 -0.03 25.84
N ARG A 333 -25.17 0.78 26.53
CA ARG A 333 -25.27 2.23 26.29
C ARG A 333 -23.93 2.91 26.61
N PRO A 334 -23.51 3.94 25.88
CA PRO A 334 -22.37 4.75 26.29
C PRO A 334 -22.74 5.56 27.54
N SER A 335 -22.12 5.22 28.67
CA SER A 335 -22.08 6.08 29.85
C SER A 335 -21.30 7.34 29.52
N ARG A 336 -21.96 8.49 29.61
CA ARG A 336 -21.38 9.83 29.59
C ARG A 336 -20.30 9.90 30.67
N TRP A 337 -19.06 10.19 30.30
CA TRP A 337 -17.96 10.38 31.25
C TRP A 337 -18.20 11.67 32.05
N THR A 338 -18.31 11.53 33.37
CA THR A 338 -18.35 12.61 34.35
C THR A 338 -17.06 12.49 35.18
N PRO A 339 -16.25 13.56 35.32
CA PRO A 339 -15.05 13.49 36.16
C PRO A 339 -15.45 13.34 37.65
N PRO A 340 -14.72 12.55 38.45
CA PRO A 340 -15.00 12.39 39.87
C PRO A 340 -14.73 13.70 40.64
N ALA A 341 -15.67 14.08 41.49
CA ALA A 341 -15.55 15.18 42.43
C ALA A 341 -14.56 14.80 43.55
N GLY A 342 -13.53 15.62 43.77
CA GLY A 342 -12.65 15.48 44.93
C GLY A 342 -11.17 15.74 44.66
N THR A 343 -10.82 16.94 44.17
CA THR A 343 -9.45 17.46 44.31
C THR A 343 -9.53 18.98 44.37
N PRO A 344 -8.99 19.65 45.41
CA PRO A 344 -9.15 21.09 45.59
C PRO A 344 -8.38 21.87 44.52
N PRO A 345 -8.86 23.05 44.08
CA PRO A 345 -8.15 23.87 43.12
C PRO A 345 -6.84 24.42 43.72
N PRO A 346 -5.79 24.62 42.90
CA PRO A 346 -4.54 25.21 43.38
C PRO A 346 -4.80 26.64 43.91
N ALA A 347 -4.16 26.95 45.03
CA ALA A 347 -4.28 28.21 45.74
C ALA A 347 -3.95 29.41 44.84
N ARG A 348 -4.87 30.38 44.82
CA ARG A 348 -4.62 31.72 44.27
C ARG A 348 -3.66 32.47 45.19
N SER A 349 -2.51 32.87 44.68
CA SER A 349 -1.72 33.95 45.28
C SER A 349 -2.44 35.29 45.04
N PRO A 350 -2.43 36.22 46.01
CA PRO A 350 -3.34 37.35 46.01
C PRO A 350 -2.94 38.47 45.05
N THR A 351 -4.01 39.12 44.57
CA THR A 351 -4.10 40.34 43.79
C THR A 351 -3.18 41.48 44.24
N SER A 352 -2.63 42.21 43.26
CA SER A 352 -2.47 43.67 43.37
C SER A 352 -3.17 44.36 42.19
N SER A 353 -4.29 44.98 42.53
CA SER A 353 -4.93 46.19 41.97
C SER A 353 -4.71 46.57 40.49
N TYR A 354 -5.84 46.56 39.78
CA TYR A 354 -6.13 47.25 38.52
C TYR A 354 -6.15 48.77 38.71
N SER A 355 -5.48 49.52 37.82
CA SER A 355 -5.87 50.89 37.47
C SER A 355 -5.63 51.07 35.97
N ALA A 356 -6.72 51.24 35.23
CA ALA A 356 -6.75 51.58 33.80
C ALA A 356 -6.50 53.10 33.58
N PRO A 357 -6.22 53.52 32.34
CA PRO A 357 -5.42 54.71 32.02
C PRO A 357 -6.26 55.97 31.79
N PRO A 358 -5.63 57.16 31.70
CA PRO A 358 -6.21 58.28 30.99
C PRO A 358 -5.60 58.45 29.59
N THR A 359 -6.48 58.67 28.62
CA THR A 359 -6.23 59.09 27.23
C THR A 359 -6.28 60.64 27.11
N PRO A 360 -6.06 61.29 25.94
CA PRO A 360 -4.83 62.02 25.58
C PRO A 360 -5.02 63.55 25.39
N THR A 361 -3.98 64.23 24.86
CA THR A 361 -3.92 65.48 24.03
C THR A 361 -2.93 66.55 24.57
N PRO A 362 -2.50 67.56 23.77
CA PRO A 362 -1.94 67.54 22.41
C PRO A 362 -0.58 68.30 22.32
N GLY A 363 -0.04 68.40 21.10
CA GLY A 363 1.35 68.77 20.78
C GLY A 363 1.90 70.14 21.21
N SER A 364 3.22 70.27 21.11
CA SER A 364 3.92 71.48 20.63
C SER A 364 5.42 71.20 20.50
N SER A 365 5.96 71.38 19.30
CA SER A 365 7.39 71.66 19.07
C SER A 365 7.74 73.03 19.71
N PRO A 366 9.01 73.29 20.07
CA PRO A 366 9.84 74.01 19.11
C PRO A 366 11.34 73.61 19.08
N THR A 367 11.91 73.85 17.90
CA THR A 367 13.28 74.28 17.59
C THR A 367 14.16 74.82 18.73
N GLY A 368 15.45 74.45 18.71
CA GLY A 368 16.54 75.44 18.71
C GLY A 368 17.73 75.25 19.66
N ALA A 369 18.91 75.08 19.05
CA ALA A 369 20.26 75.45 19.49
C ALA A 369 21.02 74.57 20.51
N ARG A 370 22.02 73.83 20.02
CA ARG A 370 23.42 74.29 19.98
C ARG A 370 24.25 73.48 18.98
#